data_AF-A0A496VAA2-F1
#
_entry.id   AF-A0A496VAA2-F1
#
_cell.length_a   1.000
_cell.length_b   1.000
_cell.length_c   1.000
_cell.angle_alpha   90.00
_cell.angle_beta   90.00
_cell.angle_gamma   90.00
#
_symmetry.space_group_name_H-M   'P 1'
#
loop_
_entity.id
_entity.type
_entity.pdbx_description
1 polymer ?
#
loop_
_entity_poly.entity_id
_entity_poly.type
_entity_poly.pdbx_seq_one_letter_code
_entity_poly.pdbx_strand_id
1 'polypeptide(L)'
;MSELSEKNLEEVVMKIMSQTTEKGGNLTRNQPDDELSKLKQKVDTLLQPPPEFKTGDVVKWKKGLKNKKYPEEEQLVMVIQELEEPIIQSERDSGTPYFREPLDLILGVLDQDGDLMLYHYDKRRF
;
A
#
# COMPACT_ATOMS: atom_id res chain seq x y z
N MET A 1 -18.87 36.29 42.90
CA MET A 1 -17.65 37.08 42.60
C MET A 1 -16.44 36.18 42.71
N SER A 2 -16.11 35.46 41.64
CA SER A 2 -14.77 34.90 41.41
C SER A 2 -14.51 34.89 39.91
N GLU A 3 -14.66 36.05 39.27
CA GLU A 3 -14.29 36.33 37.87
C GLU A 3 -12.76 36.30 37.64
N LEU A 4 -11.97 35.80 38.60
CA LEU A 4 -10.51 35.69 38.50
C LEU A 4 -10.00 34.30 38.08
N SER A 5 -10.86 33.35 37.70
CA SER A 5 -10.43 32.01 37.26
C SER A 5 -10.54 31.75 35.75
N GLU A 6 -11.44 32.43 35.03
CA GLU A 6 -11.71 32.12 33.62
C GLU A 6 -10.76 32.86 32.66
N LYS A 7 -10.44 34.13 32.94
CA LYS A 7 -9.51 34.93 32.12
C LYS A 7 -8.10 34.31 32.03
N ASN A 8 -7.62 33.72 33.13
CA ASN A 8 -6.30 33.07 33.14
C ASN A 8 -6.30 31.76 32.34
N LEU A 9 -7.43 31.06 32.25
CA LEU A 9 -7.59 29.85 31.45
C LEU A 9 -7.59 30.18 29.95
N GLU A 10 -8.28 31.25 29.56
CA GLU A 10 -8.30 31.70 28.15
C GLU A 10 -6.92 32.15 27.68
N GLU A 11 -6.16 32.86 28.52
CA GLU A 11 -4.79 33.29 28.20
C GLU A 11 -3.82 32.11 28.03
N VAL A 12 -3.96 31.08 28.87
CA VAL A 12 -3.17 29.84 28.76
C VAL A 12 -3.53 29.09 27.47
N VAL A 13 -4.81 29.01 27.13
CA VAL A 13 -5.28 28.36 25.89
C VAL A 13 -4.77 29.09 24.65
N MET A 14 -4.84 30.43 24.60
CA MET A 14 -4.31 31.22 23.48
C MET A 14 -2.78 31.10 23.35
N LYS A 15 -2.06 30.97 24.46
CA LYS A 15 -0.60 30.78 24.46
C LYS A 15 -0.21 29.39 23.95
N ILE A 16 -0.97 28.35 24.29
CA ILE A 16 -0.77 27.00 23.75
C ILE A 16 -1.07 26.98 22.24
N MET A 17 -2.15 27.63 21.80
CA MET A 17 -2.54 27.67 20.38
C MET A 17 -1.53 28.44 19.52
N SER A 18 -0.98 29.55 20.01
CA SER A 18 0.03 30.35 19.29
C SER A 18 1.43 29.73 19.29
N GLN A 19 1.78 28.92 20.28
CA GLN A 19 3.05 28.17 20.31
C GLN A 19 3.02 26.93 19.41
N THR A 20 1.85 26.44 19.01
CA THR A 20 1.71 25.24 18.16
C THR A 20 1.77 25.57 16.65
N THR A 21 1.68 26.84 16.26
CA THR A 21 1.68 27.26 14.85
C THR A 21 3.05 27.50 14.23
N GLU A 22 4.14 27.40 15.00
CA GLU A 22 5.50 27.58 14.45
C GLU A 22 6.42 26.42 14.84
N LYS A 23 6.27 25.27 14.15
CA LYS A 23 7.38 24.43 13.65
C LYS A 23 6.88 23.14 12.98
N GLY A 24 7.03 23.11 11.66
CA GLY A 24 7.61 21.98 10.94
C GLY A 24 6.72 20.76 10.67
N GLY A 25 6.20 20.68 9.45
CA GLY A 25 5.75 19.42 8.83
C GLY A 25 4.41 19.58 8.12
N ASN A 26 4.44 19.84 6.82
CA ASN A 26 3.28 19.85 5.95
C ASN A 26 2.76 18.41 5.79
N LEU A 27 2.08 17.88 6.81
CA LEU A 27 1.27 16.68 6.73
C LEU A 27 -0.14 17.15 6.38
N THR A 28 -0.47 17.15 5.09
CA THR A 28 -1.85 17.30 4.65
C THR A 28 -2.69 16.23 5.37
N ARG A 29 -3.48 16.63 6.37
CA ARG A 29 -4.59 15.81 6.87
C ARG A 29 -5.50 15.58 5.66
N ASN A 30 -5.37 14.43 5.01
CA ASN A 30 -6.33 14.06 3.97
C ASN A 30 -7.70 14.03 4.66
N GLN A 31 -8.68 14.73 4.10
CA GLN A 31 -10.03 14.67 4.62
C GLN A 31 -10.52 13.22 4.51
N PRO A 32 -11.31 12.70 5.47
CA PRO A 32 -11.77 11.31 5.47
C PRO A 32 -12.41 10.86 4.14
N ASP A 33 -13.06 11.80 3.42
CA ASP A 33 -13.68 11.53 2.13
C ASP A 33 -12.65 11.22 1.01
N ASP A 34 -11.47 11.84 1.05
CA ASP A 34 -10.38 11.58 0.09
C ASP A 34 -9.71 10.23 0.36
N GLU A 35 -9.53 9.86 1.63
CA GLU A 35 -9.01 8.54 2.00
C GLU A 35 -9.97 7.42 1.61
N LEU A 36 -11.28 7.60 1.87
CA LEU A 36 -12.30 6.64 1.47
C LEU A 36 -12.36 6.48 -0.06
N SER A 37 -12.21 7.58 -0.80
CA SER A 37 -12.21 7.56 -2.25
C SER A 37 -10.99 6.80 -2.81
N LYS A 38 -9.80 7.05 -2.25
CA LYS A 38 -8.57 6.32 -2.59
C LYS A 38 -8.67 4.83 -2.26
N LEU A 39 -9.26 4.49 -1.11
CA LEU A 39 -9.46 3.10 -0.71
C LEU A 39 -10.40 2.37 -1.67
N LYS A 40 -11.56 2.96 -1.98
CA LYS A 40 -12.51 2.39 -2.95
C LYS A 40 -11.86 2.15 -4.30
N GLN A 41 -11.14 3.14 -4.83
CA GLN A 41 -10.43 3.02 -6.10
C GLN A 41 -9.46 1.82 -6.12
N LYS A 42 -8.64 1.65 -5.06
CA LYS A 42 -7.67 0.55 -4.99
C LYS A 42 -8.35 -0.81 -4.84
N VAL A 43 -9.41 -0.89 -4.05
CA VAL A 43 -10.20 -2.12 -3.89
C VAL A 43 -10.86 -2.50 -5.22
N ASP A 44 -11.49 -1.55 -5.90
CA ASP A 44 -12.11 -1.78 -7.21
C ASP A 44 -11.07 -2.27 -8.22
N THR A 45 -9.88 -1.67 -8.25
CA THR A 45 -8.77 -2.06 -9.13
C THR A 45 -8.27 -3.49 -8.83
N LEU A 46 -8.22 -3.88 -7.56
CA LEU A 46 -7.80 -5.22 -7.13
C LEU A 46 -8.86 -6.29 -7.43
N LEU A 47 -10.15 -5.94 -7.34
CA LEU A 47 -11.27 -6.85 -7.54
C LEU A 47 -11.65 -7.03 -9.02
N GLN A 48 -11.11 -6.22 -9.92
CA GLN A 48 -11.23 -6.46 -11.35
C GLN A 48 -10.68 -7.86 -11.71
N PRO A 49 -11.41 -8.64 -12.53
CA PRO A 49 -10.92 -9.92 -13.00
C PRO A 49 -9.53 -9.76 -13.63
N PRO A 50 -8.52 -10.51 -13.16
CA PRO A 50 -7.22 -10.50 -13.81
C PRO A 50 -7.34 -11.06 -15.23
N PRO A 51 -6.49 -10.62 -16.18
CA PRO A 51 -6.40 -11.27 -17.47
C PRO A 51 -5.83 -12.69 -17.31
N GLU A 52 -5.95 -13.50 -18.37
CA GLU A 52 -5.16 -14.73 -18.47
C GLU A 52 -3.71 -14.35 -18.77
N PHE A 53 -2.76 -14.90 -18.00
CA PHE A 53 -1.34 -14.66 -18.18
C PHE A 53 -0.69 -15.84 -18.90
N LYS A 54 0.24 -15.53 -19.81
CA LYS A 54 1.02 -16.52 -20.56
C LYS A 54 2.50 -16.30 -20.30
N THR A 55 3.25 -17.39 -20.34
CA THR A 55 4.72 -17.32 -20.26
C THR A 55 5.25 -16.36 -21.32
N GLY A 56 6.08 -15.40 -20.87
CA GLY A 56 6.66 -14.35 -21.70
C GLY A 56 5.90 -13.02 -21.67
N ASP A 57 4.69 -12.95 -21.12
CA ASP A 57 3.96 -11.69 -20.99
C ASP A 57 4.73 -10.71 -20.11
N VAL A 58 4.77 -9.44 -20.53
CA VAL A 58 5.41 -8.36 -19.78
C VAL A 58 4.35 -7.63 -18.97
N VAL A 59 4.53 -7.59 -17.66
CA VAL A 59 3.56 -7.03 -16.72
C VAL A 59 4.24 -6.05 -15.76
N LYS A 60 3.43 -5.26 -15.06
CA LYS A 60 3.86 -4.40 -13.95
C LYS A 60 2.73 -4.30 -12.93
N TRP A 61 3.02 -3.75 -11.76
CA TRP A 61 2.00 -3.53 -10.76
C TRP A 61 0.86 -2.66 -11.29
N LYS A 62 -0.37 -3.04 -10.97
CA LYS A 62 -1.49 -2.09 -10.98
C LYS A 62 -1.18 -1.00 -9.96
N LYS A 63 -1.35 0.25 -10.39
CA LYS A 63 -0.95 1.45 -9.63
C LYS A 63 -1.45 1.40 -8.18
N GLY A 64 -0.52 1.44 -7.23
CA GLY A 64 -0.81 1.50 -5.79
C GLY A 64 -1.20 0.17 -5.16
N LEU A 65 -1.01 -0.95 -5.86
CA LEU A 65 -1.25 -2.32 -5.36
C LEU A 65 0.03 -3.13 -5.08
N LYS A 66 1.23 -2.54 -5.19
CA LYS A 66 2.49 -3.16 -4.75
C LYS A 66 2.42 -3.53 -3.27
N ASN A 67 2.77 -4.78 -2.98
CA ASN A 67 2.84 -5.28 -1.61
C ASN A 67 4.14 -6.05 -1.30
N LYS A 68 5.03 -6.27 -2.27
CA LYS A 68 6.33 -6.93 -2.05
C LYS A 68 7.49 -5.97 -2.34
N LYS A 69 8.69 -6.35 -1.90
CA LYS A 69 9.92 -5.56 -2.14
C LYS A 69 10.19 -5.41 -3.64
N TYR A 70 10.14 -6.53 -4.35
CA TYR A 70 10.34 -6.62 -5.79
C TYR A 70 9.06 -7.06 -6.50
N PRO A 71 8.88 -6.72 -7.78
CA PRO A 71 9.64 -5.67 -8.49
C PRO A 71 9.33 -4.28 -7.94
N GLU A 72 10.11 -3.28 -8.33
CA GLU A 72 9.74 -1.87 -8.05
C GLU A 72 8.42 -1.48 -8.74
N GLU A 73 7.73 -0.43 -8.23
CA GLU A 73 6.36 -0.08 -8.65
C GLU A 73 6.18 0.00 -10.18
N GLU A 74 7.13 0.62 -10.87
CA GLU A 74 7.10 0.82 -12.32
C GLU A 74 8.06 -0.11 -13.09
N GLN A 75 8.70 -1.06 -12.41
CA GLN A 75 9.63 -1.99 -13.05
C GLN A 75 8.84 -3.04 -13.84
N LEU A 76 9.18 -3.18 -15.12
CA LEU A 76 8.63 -4.22 -15.99
C LEU A 76 9.24 -5.57 -15.61
N VAL A 77 8.39 -6.59 -15.55
CA VAL A 77 8.76 -7.97 -15.24
C VAL A 77 8.07 -8.94 -16.19
N MET A 78 8.56 -10.17 -16.23
CA MET A 78 8.07 -11.18 -17.17
C MET A 78 7.33 -12.30 -16.44
N VAL A 79 6.19 -12.71 -16.98
CA VAL A 79 5.47 -13.90 -16.54
C VAL A 79 6.27 -15.13 -16.89
N ILE A 80 6.58 -15.94 -15.88
CA ILE A 80 7.19 -17.25 -16.04
C ILE A 80 6.11 -18.31 -16.13
N GLN A 81 5.12 -18.23 -15.23
CA GLN A 81 4.03 -19.20 -15.17
C GLN A 81 2.83 -18.64 -14.40
N GLU A 82 1.62 -18.90 -14.89
CA GLU A 82 0.39 -18.85 -14.08
C GLU A 82 0.10 -20.25 -13.54
N LEU A 83 -0.19 -20.35 -12.24
CA LEU A 83 -0.48 -21.62 -11.57
C LEU A 83 -1.98 -21.94 -11.65
N GLU A 84 -2.31 -23.20 -11.93
CA GLU A 84 -3.71 -23.66 -11.94
C GLU A 84 -4.33 -23.59 -10.53
N GLU A 85 -3.54 -23.90 -9.50
CA GLU A 85 -3.96 -23.81 -8.09
C GLU A 85 -3.05 -22.82 -7.32
N PRO A 86 -3.63 -21.85 -6.58
CA PRO A 86 -2.85 -20.89 -5.81
C PRO A 86 -2.15 -21.56 -4.62
N ILE A 87 -0.89 -21.21 -4.41
CA ILE A 87 -0.17 -21.53 -3.18
C ILE A 87 -0.65 -20.57 -2.09
N ILE A 88 -1.23 -21.11 -1.03
CA ILE A 88 -1.68 -20.29 0.12
C ILE A 88 -0.53 -20.14 1.11
N GLN A 89 -0.09 -18.89 1.33
CA GLN A 89 0.98 -18.62 2.28
C GLN A 89 0.51 -18.89 3.73
N SER A 90 0.97 -20.01 4.31
CA SER A 90 0.60 -20.47 5.66
C SER A 90 1.57 -20.04 6.76
N GLU A 91 2.80 -19.66 6.40
CA GLU A 91 3.89 -19.41 7.36
C GLU A 91 3.85 -18.02 8.01
N ARG A 92 2.82 -17.21 7.74
CA ARG A 92 2.74 -15.83 8.24
C ARG A 92 1.72 -15.69 9.37
N ASP A 93 2.00 -14.75 10.27
CA ASP A 93 1.08 -14.39 11.35
C ASP A 93 -0.20 -13.73 10.80
N SER A 94 -1.33 -13.96 11.46
CA SER A 94 -2.65 -13.44 11.05
C SER A 94 -2.75 -11.92 11.11
N GLY A 95 -1.88 -11.25 11.85
CA GLY A 95 -1.73 -9.80 11.85
C GLY A 95 -1.01 -9.24 10.63
N THR A 96 -0.48 -10.09 9.74
CA THR A 96 0.20 -9.63 8.52
C THR A 96 -0.78 -9.49 7.34
N PRO A 97 -0.61 -8.49 6.47
CA PRO A 97 -1.45 -8.33 5.26
C PRO A 97 -1.23 -9.42 4.21
N TYR A 98 -0.31 -10.36 4.46
CA TYR A 98 0.09 -11.44 3.58
C TYR A 98 -0.40 -12.80 4.09
N PHE A 99 -1.14 -12.82 5.20
CA PHE A 99 -1.71 -14.03 5.75
C PHE A 99 -2.69 -14.64 4.76
N ARG A 100 -2.48 -15.91 4.40
CA ARG A 100 -3.29 -16.64 3.42
C ARG A 100 -3.40 -15.92 2.07
N GLU A 101 -2.39 -15.15 1.69
CA GLU A 101 -2.33 -14.57 0.35
C GLU A 101 -2.33 -15.72 -0.68
N PRO A 102 -3.21 -15.68 -1.69
CA PRO A 102 -3.21 -16.65 -2.77
C PRO A 102 -2.12 -16.27 -3.78
N LEU A 103 -1.13 -17.12 -3.94
CA LEU A 103 -0.02 -16.90 -4.86
C LEU A 103 -0.16 -17.82 -6.06
N ASP A 104 -0.56 -17.26 -7.20
CA ASP A 104 -0.90 -17.97 -8.44
C ASP A 104 -0.15 -17.45 -9.68
N LEU A 105 0.78 -16.50 -9.51
CA LEU A 105 1.60 -15.98 -10.61
C LEU A 105 3.09 -15.99 -10.25
N ILE A 106 3.91 -16.61 -11.08
CA ILE A 106 5.36 -16.60 -10.97
C ILE A 106 5.91 -15.58 -11.95
N LEU A 107 6.64 -14.59 -11.42
CA LEU A 107 7.28 -13.55 -12.23
C LEU A 107 8.80 -13.65 -12.12
N GLY A 108 9.47 -13.41 -13.24
CA GLY A 108 10.90 -13.21 -13.36
C GLY A 108 11.22 -11.73 -13.21
N VAL A 109 12.10 -11.42 -12.27
CA VAL A 109 12.50 -10.06 -11.92
C VAL A 109 14.02 -9.98 -11.98
N LEU A 110 14.54 -8.93 -12.63
CA LEU A 110 15.96 -8.61 -12.54
C LEU A 110 16.22 -7.82 -11.27
N ASP A 111 17.21 -8.25 -10.48
CA ASP A 111 17.68 -7.49 -9.34
C ASP A 111 18.62 -6.35 -9.76
N GLN A 112 19.30 -5.74 -8.78
CA GLN A 112 20.19 -4.60 -9.03
C GLN A 112 21.48 -4.99 -9.76
N ASP A 113 21.89 -6.25 -9.64
CA ASP A 113 23.09 -6.80 -10.27
C ASP A 113 22.78 -7.39 -11.67
N GLY A 114 21.48 -7.47 -12.01
CA GLY A 114 21.01 -8.00 -13.29
C GLY A 114 20.76 -9.50 -13.26
N ASP A 115 20.73 -10.11 -12.08
CA ASP A 115 20.45 -11.53 -11.91
C ASP A 115 18.93 -11.80 -11.95
N LEU A 116 18.56 -12.93 -12.54
CA LEU A 116 17.17 -13.36 -12.63
C LEU A 116 16.71 -13.99 -11.30
N MET A 117 15.73 -13.35 -10.68
CA MET A 117 15.06 -13.82 -9.47
C MET A 117 13.62 -14.22 -9.79
N LEU A 118 13.15 -15.31 -9.17
CA LEU A 118 11.78 -15.79 -9.30
C LEU A 118 11.00 -15.56 -8.01
N TYR A 119 9.82 -14.97 -8.14
CA TYR A 119 8.93 -14.70 -7.01
C TYR A 119 7.50 -15.08 -7.34
N HIS A 120 6.76 -15.49 -6.31
CA HIS A 120 5.34 -15.81 -6.39
C HIS A 120 4.50 -14.60 -5.96
N TYR A 121 3.43 -14.34 -6.70
CA TYR A 121 2.54 -13.20 -6.53
C TYR A 121 1.07 -13.60 -6.64
N ASP A 122 0.21 -12.74 -6.10
CA ASP A 122 -1.22 -12.71 -6.37
C ASP A 122 -1.45 -12.01 -7.71
N LYS A 123 -1.95 -12.75 -8.70
CA LYS A 123 -2.13 -12.26 -10.07
C LYS A 123 -3.07 -11.07 -10.18
N ARG A 124 -3.97 -10.86 -9.21
CA ARG A 124 -4.93 -9.73 -9.21
C ARG A 124 -4.24 -8.37 -9.14
N ARG A 125 -2.98 -8.34 -8.73
CA ARG A 125 -2.17 -7.11 -8.57
C ARG A 125 -1.47 -6.65 -9.86
N PHE A 126 -1.54 -7.43 -10.93
CA PHE A 126 -0.95 -7.17 -12.25
C PHE A 126 -2.07 -7.09 -13.29
#